data_AF-A0A286RYG9-F1
#
_entry.id   AF-A0A286RYG9-F1
#
_cell.length_a   1.000
_cell.length_b   1.000
_cell.length_c   1.000
_cell.angle_alpha   90.00
_cell.angle_beta   90.00
_cell.angle_gamma   90.00
#
_symmetry.space_group_name_H-M   'P 1'
#
loop_
_entity.id
_entity.type
_entity.pdbx_description
1 polymer ?
#
loop_
_entity_poly.entity_id
_entity_poly.type
_entity_poly.pdbx_seq_one_letter_code
_entity_poly.pdbx_strand_id
1 'polypeptide(L)' 'HTALGFAWGLILAEVAPERSNALVSRGEAFGQSRLVCGV' A
#
# COMPACT_ATOMS: atom_id res chain seq x y z
N HIS A 1 1.21 -0.14 10.88
CA HIS A 1 0.96 0.64 9.64
C HIS A 1 1.36 -0.11 8.37
N THR A 2 2.59 -0.63 8.27
CA THR A 2 3.07 -1.34 7.06
C THR A 2 2.17 -2.49 6.61
N ALA A 3 1.90 -3.48 7.48
CA ALA A 3 1.09 -4.64 7.12
C ALA A 3 -0.33 -4.26 6.63
N LEU A 4 -1.00 -3.33 7.33
CA LEU A 4 -2.33 -2.86 6.95
C LEU A 4 -2.31 -2.03 5.66
N GLY A 5 -1.30 -1.19 5.44
CA GLY A 5 -1.14 -0.43 4.20
C GLY A 5 -0.96 -1.33 2.99
N PHE A 6 -0.17 -2.40 3.13
CA PHE A 6 0.00 -3.40 2.08
C PHE A 6 -1.27 -4.23 1.84
N ALA A 7 -1.92 -4.71 2.90
CA ALA A 7 -3.17 -5.47 2.80
C ALA A 7 -4.26 -4.66 2.09
N TRP A 8 -4.42 -3.38 2.42
CA TRP A 8 -5.37 -2.52 1.71
C TRP A 8 -4.99 -2.27 0.24
N GLY A 9 -3.70 -2.13 -0.06
CA GLY A 9 -3.23 -2.02 -1.45
C GLY A 9 -3.64 -3.24 -2.29
N LEU A 10 -3.53 -4.45 -1.74
CA LEU A 10 -3.94 -5.68 -2.41
C LEU A 10 -5.46 -5.80 -2.56
N ILE A 11 -6.24 -5.60 -1.49
CA ILE A 11 -7.72 -5.69 -1.57
C ILE A 11 -8.26 -4.67 -2.58
N LEU A 12 -7.73 -3.44 -2.58
CA LEU A 12 -8.17 -2.45 -3.55
C LEU A 12 -7.74 -2.79 -4.98
N ALA A 13 -6.59 -3.45 -5.16
CA ALA A 13 -6.13 -3.91 -6.47
C ALA A 13 -7.01 -5.04 -7.03
N GLU A 14 -7.58 -5.87 -6.17
CA GLU A 14 -8.62 -6.85 -6.56
C GLU A 14 -9.93 -6.16 -6.94
N VAL A 15 -10.33 -5.11 -6.20
CA VAL A 15 -11.57 -4.35 -6.46
C VAL A 15 -11.48 -3.50 -7.72
N ALA A 16 -10.31 -2.95 -8.04
CA ALA A 16 -10.07 -2.08 -9.20
C ALA A 16 -8.79 -2.49 -9.96
N PRO A 17 -8.84 -3.57 -10.75
CA PRO A 17 -7.67 -4.16 -11.42
C PRO A 17 -6.93 -3.19 -12.34
N GLU A 18 -7.63 -2.27 -13.00
CA GLU A 18 -7.06 -1.26 -13.89
C GLU A 18 -6.14 -0.28 -13.14
N ARG A 19 -6.25 -0.23 -11.81
CA ARG A 19 -5.45 0.62 -10.92
C ARG A 19 -4.44 -0.18 -10.07
N SER A 20 -4.31 -1.48 -10.32
CA SER A 20 -3.52 -2.40 -9.48
C SER A 20 -2.11 -1.88 -9.19
N ASN A 21 -1.33 -1.51 -10.22
CA ASN A 21 0.03 -1.02 -10.04
C ASN A 21 0.11 0.21 -9.12
N ALA A 22 -0.80 1.18 -9.30
CA ALA A 22 -0.83 2.38 -8.48
C ALA A 22 -1.23 2.08 -7.03
N LEU A 23 -2.15 1.12 -6.83
CA LEU A 23 -2.67 0.73 -5.52
C LEU A 23 -1.66 -0.08 -4.71
N VAL A 24 -0.99 -1.05 -5.34
CA VAL A 24 0.07 -1.84 -4.71
C VAL A 24 1.26 -0.95 -4.36
N SER A 25 1.70 -0.09 -5.30
CA SER A 25 2.76 0.88 -5.04
C SER A 25 2.42 1.83 -3.88
N ARG A 26 1.15 2.27 -3.78
CA ARG A 26 0.71 3.09 -2.65
C ARG A 26 0.81 2.34 -1.32
N GLY A 27 0.44 1.06 -1.29
CA GLY A 27 0.54 0.18 -0.12
C GLY A 27 1.99 0.04 0.36
N GLU A 28 2.93 -0.19 -0.55
CA GLU A 28 4.37 -0.22 -0.24
C GLU A 28 4.88 1.11 0.32
N ALA A 29 4.48 2.23 -0.29
CA ALA A 29 4.88 3.57 0.13
C ALA A 29 4.43 3.91 1.56
N PHE A 30 3.33 3.33 2.06
CA PHE A 30 2.95 3.46 3.47
C PHE A 30 3.97 2.82 4.42
N GLY A 31 4.59 1.70 4.02
CA GLY A 31 5.69 1.08 4.76
C GLY A 31 6.93 1.98 4.78
N GLN A 32 7.32 2.48 3.60
CA GLN A 32 8.47 3.39 3.47
C GLN A 32 8.30 4.67 4.30
N SER A 33 7.06 5.18 4.40
CA SER A 33 6.75 6.34 5.25
C SER A 33 7.10 6.10 6.73
N ARG A 34 6.99 4.86 7.24
CA ARG A 34 7.34 4.57 8.64
C ARG A 34 8.84 4.62 8.89
N LEU A 35 9.64 4.25 7.90
CA LEU A 35 11.11 4.39 7.98
C LEU A 35 11.51 5.86 8.09
N VAL A 36 10.81 6.75 7.35
CA VAL A 36 11.05 8.20 7.41
C VAL A 36 10.54 8.79 8.71
N CYS A 37 9.32 8.42 9.14
CA CYS A 37 8.72 8.99 10.35
C CYS A 37 9.31 8.43 11.67
N GLY A 38 10.03 7.31 11.63
CA GLY A 38 10.68 6.72 12.81
C GLY A 38 9.72 6.16 13.87
N VAL A 39 8.48 5.86 13.47
CA VAL A 39 7.41 5.34 14.34
C VAL A 39 6.78 4.09 13.74
#